data_AF-A0A0S8KU26-F1
#
_entry.id   AF-A0A0S8KU26-F1
#
_cell.length_a   1.000
_cell.length_b   1.000
_cell.length_c   1.000
_cell.angle_alpha   90.00
_cell.angle_beta   90.00
_cell.angle_gamma   90.00
#
_symmetry.space_group_name_H-M   'P 1'
#
loop_
_entity.id
_entity.type
_entity.pdbx_description
1 polymer ?
#
loop_
_entity_poly.entity_id
_entity_poly.type
_entity_poly.pdbx_seq_one_letter_code
_entity_poly.pdbx_strand_id
1 'polypeptide(L)'
;MDRTQGIVDVLNDSEVSTPSFLYKYYAFDEYTHAIFARNEVYFSSPESFNDPFDSKIRVIYEGTRDAKKRFLRQWSQQHRPDLPRKEHLALQKTIMEQGLDQGMPEYVYKDLMATRASIGVFSMTEDRENIL
;
A
#
# COMPACT_ATOMS: atom_id res chain seq x y z
N MET A 1 20.05 -27.42 13.40
CA MET A 1 20.44 -26.05 13.02
C MET A 1 19.15 -25.26 12.91
N ASP A 2 18.92 -24.43 13.92
CA ASP A 2 17.63 -23.87 14.29
C ASP A 2 17.34 -22.58 13.49
N ARG A 3 16.19 -22.55 12.80
CA ARG A 3 15.76 -21.42 11.95
C ARG A 3 15.29 -20.20 12.75
N THR A 4 15.29 -20.30 14.07
CA THR A 4 14.90 -19.22 14.97
C THR A 4 15.98 -18.15 15.12
N GLN A 5 17.23 -18.44 14.74
CA GLN A 5 18.34 -17.50 14.91
C GLN A 5 18.29 -16.28 13.96
N GLY A 6 17.63 -16.39 12.81
CA GLY A 6 17.61 -15.30 11.80
C GLY A 6 16.61 -14.17 12.07
N ILE A 7 15.66 -14.35 13.00
CA ILE A 7 14.66 -13.31 13.36
C ILE A 7 15.14 -12.47 14.54
N VAL A 8 16.01 -13.01 15.39
CA VAL A 8 16.51 -12.32 16.60
C VAL A 8 17.52 -11.22 16.25
N ASP A 9 18.21 -11.32 15.12
CA ASP A 9 19.24 -10.34 14.72
C ASP A 9 18.67 -9.01 14.16
N VAL A 10 17.37 -8.93 13.84
CA VAL A 10 16.73 -7.67 13.36
C VAL A 10 16.30 -6.77 14.53
N LEU A 11 16.33 -7.27 15.76
CA LEU A 11 15.97 -6.54 16.99
C LEU A 11 17.19 -6.28 17.88
N ASN A 12 18.39 -6.16 17.28
CA ASN A 12 19.48 -5.50 17.98
C ASN A 12 19.17 -3.99 18.01
N ASP A 13 18.64 -3.57 19.15
CA ASP A 13 18.53 -2.20 19.64
C ASP A 13 19.87 -1.45 19.56
N SER A 14 20.31 -1.05 18.36
CA SER A 14 20.97 0.24 18.27
C SER A 14 19.91 1.26 18.65
N GLU A 15 20.08 1.97 19.77
CA GLU A 15 19.19 3.05 20.20
C GLU A 15 18.85 3.94 19.00
N VAL A 16 17.67 3.75 18.40
CA VAL A 16 17.20 4.63 17.34
C VAL A 16 16.76 5.91 18.03
N SER A 17 17.70 6.85 18.15
CA SER A 17 17.44 8.19 18.63
C SER A 17 16.29 8.78 17.82
N THR A 18 15.18 9.09 18.47
CA THR A 18 14.05 9.75 17.80
C THR A 18 14.49 11.16 17.39
N PRO A 19 14.39 11.54 16.10
CA PRO A 19 14.87 12.83 15.66
C PRO A 19 14.06 13.95 16.33
N SER A 20 14.75 14.99 16.80
CA SER A 20 14.09 16.15 17.42
C SER A 20 13.30 16.98 16.40
N PHE A 21 13.67 16.91 15.13
CA PHE A 21 13.04 17.65 14.04
C PHE A 21 12.94 16.79 12.78
N LEU A 22 11.85 16.99 12.04
CA LEU A 22 11.65 16.46 10.71
C LEU A 22 11.34 17.63 9.77
N TYR A 23 12.00 17.63 8.62
CA TYR A 23 11.89 18.66 7.60
C TYR A 23 11.08 18.13 6.43
N LYS A 24 10.16 18.97 5.93
CA LYS A 24 9.48 18.76 4.66
C LYS A 24 9.79 19.92 3.73
N TYR A 25 10.29 19.59 2.55
CA TYR A 25 10.60 20.56 1.50
C TYR A 25 9.41 20.67 0.57
N TYR A 26 9.13 21.90 0.15
CA TYR A 26 8.05 22.20 -0.78
C TYR A 26 8.58 23.04 -1.93
N ALA A 27 8.08 22.78 -3.14
CA ALA A 27 8.21 23.71 -4.24
C ALA A 27 7.42 24.99 -3.93
N PHE A 28 7.86 26.13 -4.47
CA PHE A 28 7.13 27.38 -4.28
C PHE A 28 5.95 27.46 -5.25
N ASP A 29 4.79 26.95 -4.82
CA ASP A 29 3.57 26.83 -5.60
C ASP A 29 2.29 27.11 -4.78
N GLU A 30 1.13 26.82 -5.36
CA GLU A 30 -0.17 27.02 -4.72
C GLU A 30 -0.36 26.19 -3.44
N TYR A 31 0.27 25.01 -3.35
CA TYR A 31 0.18 24.14 -2.18
C TYR A 31 1.00 24.71 -1.02
N THR A 32 2.19 25.25 -1.30
CA THR A 32 2.98 25.96 -0.30
C THR A 32 2.26 27.22 0.19
N HIS A 33 1.64 27.98 -0.71
CA HIS A 33 0.85 29.14 -0.33
C HIS A 33 -0.32 28.76 0.58
N ALA A 34 -0.99 27.64 0.31
CA ALA A 34 -2.11 27.15 1.11
C ALA A 34 -1.73 26.80 2.56
N ILE A 35 -0.49 26.32 2.80
CA ILE A 35 0.01 26.08 4.17
C ILE A 35 -0.01 27.39 4.96
N PHE A 36 0.51 28.47 4.40
CA PHE A 36 0.59 29.75 5.10
C PHE A 36 -0.76 30.48 5.16
N ALA A 37 -1.53 30.46 4.08
CA ALA A 37 -2.76 31.22 3.97
C ALA A 37 -3.97 30.53 4.63
N ARG A 38 -3.99 29.19 4.64
CA ARG A 38 -5.15 28.39 5.05
C ARG A 38 -4.84 27.31 6.09
N ASN A 39 -3.57 27.12 6.47
CA ASN A 39 -3.14 26.06 7.38
C ASN A 39 -3.49 24.65 6.86
N GLU A 40 -3.38 24.45 5.54
CA GLU A 40 -3.68 23.19 4.86
C GLU A 40 -2.39 22.50 4.43
N VAL A 41 -2.25 21.21 4.77
CA VAL A 41 -1.11 20.39 4.36
C VAL A 41 -1.54 19.41 3.28
N TYR A 42 -0.84 19.43 2.14
CA TYR A 42 -1.12 18.57 1.01
C TYR A 42 -0.22 17.34 1.00
N PHE A 43 -0.83 16.21 0.64
CA PHE A 43 -0.18 14.93 0.54
C PHE A 43 -0.11 14.58 -0.94
N SER A 44 1.09 14.28 -1.43
CA SER A 44 1.30 14.04 -2.86
C SER A 44 0.59 12.76 -3.28
N SER A 45 0.00 12.75 -4.48
CA SER A 45 -0.55 11.51 -5.04
C SER A 45 0.60 10.54 -5.36
N PRO A 46 0.47 9.24 -5.05
CA PRO A 46 1.32 8.19 -5.59
C PRO A 46 1.58 8.24 -7.09
N GLU A 47 0.65 8.84 -7.86
CA GLU A 47 0.75 8.96 -9.31
C GLU A 47 1.66 10.11 -9.77
N SER A 48 1.93 11.10 -8.91
CA SER A 48 2.80 12.24 -9.24
C SER A 48 4.29 11.93 -9.04
N PHE A 49 4.65 10.75 -8.55
CA PHE A 49 6.06 10.36 -8.42
C PHE A 49 6.64 9.99 -9.78
N ASN A 50 7.85 10.50 -10.03
CA ASN A 50 8.59 10.23 -11.27
C ASN A 50 9.05 8.78 -11.37
N ASP A 51 9.17 8.07 -10.23
CA ASP A 51 9.51 6.65 -10.20
C ASP A 51 8.23 5.78 -10.08
N PRO A 52 7.96 4.90 -11.05
CA PRO A 52 6.82 3.97 -10.99
C PRO A 52 6.90 2.94 -9.84
N PHE A 53 8.03 2.83 -9.16
CA PHE A 53 8.26 1.92 -8.03
C PHE A 53 8.08 2.59 -6.65
N ASP A 54 8.21 3.92 -6.54
CA ASP A 54 8.17 4.68 -5.26
C ASP A 54 6.83 4.61 -4.52
N SER A 55 5.77 4.13 -5.17
CA SER A 55 4.48 3.92 -4.53
C SER A 55 3.76 2.66 -4.99
N LYS A 56 4.54 1.61 -5.30
CA LYS A 56 3.96 0.31 -5.65
C LYS A 56 3.36 -0.34 -4.41
N ILE A 57 2.04 -0.50 -4.40
CA ILE A 57 1.35 -1.30 -3.38
C ILE A 57 1.76 -2.77 -3.56
N ARG A 58 2.53 -3.30 -2.61
CA ARG A 58 2.80 -4.74 -2.55
C ARG A 58 1.58 -5.44 -1.97
N VAL A 59 0.88 -6.21 -2.80
CA VAL A 59 -0.20 -7.07 -2.34
C VAL A 59 0.40 -8.40 -1.91
N ILE A 60 0.40 -8.65 -0.61
CA ILE A 60 0.82 -9.92 -0.05
C ILE A 60 -0.41 -10.81 0.05
N TYR A 61 -0.44 -11.89 -0.73
CA TYR A 61 -1.55 -12.86 -0.74
C TYR A 61 -1.12 -14.19 -0.11
N GLU A 62 -0.75 -14.08 1.16
CA GLU A 62 -0.31 -15.19 1.98
C GLU A 62 -1.38 -15.59 2.99
N GLY A 63 -1.21 -16.74 3.62
CA GLY A 63 -2.14 -17.25 4.63
C GLY A 63 -2.75 -18.60 4.27
N THR A 64 -3.46 -19.17 5.25
CA THR A 64 -4.06 -20.50 5.12
C THR A 64 -5.11 -20.53 4.02
N ARG A 65 -5.33 -21.71 3.44
CA ARG A 65 -6.37 -21.93 2.41
C ARG A 65 -7.74 -21.42 2.86
N ASP A 66 -8.07 -21.60 4.14
CA ASP A 66 -9.35 -21.13 4.71
C ASP A 66 -9.39 -19.61 4.86
N ALA A 67 -8.30 -18.97 5.26
CA ALA A 67 -8.22 -17.50 5.31
C ALA A 67 -8.42 -16.88 3.92
N LYS A 68 -7.75 -17.44 2.91
CA LYS A 68 -7.89 -17.04 1.50
C LYS A 68 -9.32 -17.22 1.01
N LYS A 69 -9.95 -18.38 1.29
CA LYS A 69 -11.34 -18.63 0.92
C LYS A 69 -12.33 -17.68 1.59
N ARG A 70 -12.12 -17.35 2.87
CA ARG A 70 -12.96 -16.37 3.58
C ARG A 70 -12.83 -14.97 2.98
N PHE A 71 -11.60 -14.53 2.72
CA PHE A 71 -11.32 -13.24 2.08
C PHE A 71 -11.99 -13.15 0.71
N LEU A 72 -11.77 -14.12 -0.18
CA LEU A 72 -12.36 -14.10 -1.51
C LEU A 72 -13.90 -14.13 -1.48
N ARG A 73 -14.49 -14.83 -0.51
CA ARG A 73 -15.94 -14.83 -0.31
C ARG A 73 -16.44 -13.42 -0.01
N GLN A 74 -15.89 -12.78 1.02
CA GLN A 74 -16.27 -11.43 1.44
C GLN A 74 -16.04 -10.41 0.33
N TRP A 75 -14.84 -10.42 -0.26
CA TRP A 75 -14.47 -9.54 -1.35
C TRP A 75 -15.44 -9.67 -2.53
N SER A 76 -15.73 -10.91 -2.97
CA SER A 76 -16.63 -11.12 -4.11
C SER A 76 -18.05 -10.62 -3.82
N GLN A 77 -18.54 -10.80 -2.58
CA GLN A 77 -19.87 -10.33 -2.17
C GLN A 77 -19.96 -8.80 -2.07
N GLN A 78 -18.88 -8.14 -1.66
CA GLN A 78 -18.83 -6.68 -1.51
C GLN A 78 -18.68 -5.96 -2.85
N HIS A 79 -17.78 -6.45 -3.71
CA HIS A 79 -17.43 -5.78 -4.96
C HIS A 79 -18.27 -6.23 -6.16
N ARG A 80 -18.89 -7.42 -6.07
CA ARG A 80 -19.72 -7.99 -7.14
C ARG A 80 -21.06 -8.55 -6.63
N PRO A 81 -21.87 -7.76 -5.90
CA PRO A 81 -23.15 -8.23 -5.36
C PRO A 81 -24.17 -8.61 -6.45
N ASP A 82 -23.92 -8.19 -7.69
CA ASP A 82 -24.70 -8.49 -8.89
C ASP A 82 -24.57 -9.95 -9.37
N LEU A 83 -23.49 -10.63 -8.99
CA LEU A 83 -23.20 -11.96 -9.51
C LEU A 83 -24.09 -13.03 -8.88
N PRO A 84 -24.59 -13.99 -9.68
CA PRO A 84 -25.21 -15.19 -9.16
C PRO A 84 -24.24 -16.00 -8.29
N ARG A 85 -24.75 -16.67 -7.25
CA ARG A 85 -23.93 -17.51 -6.34
C ARG A 85 -23.00 -18.49 -7.06
N LYS A 86 -23.43 -19.07 -8.17
CA LYS A 86 -22.63 -20.01 -8.98
C LYS A 86 -21.39 -19.34 -9.57
N GLU A 87 -21.52 -18.09 -9.99
CA GLU A 87 -20.44 -17.30 -10.58
C GLU A 87 -19.45 -16.83 -9.51
N HIS A 88 -19.94 -16.45 -8.32
CA HIS A 88 -19.06 -16.23 -7.17
C HIS A 88 -18.18 -17.43 -6.84
N LEU A 89 -18.76 -18.64 -6.86
CA LEU A 89 -18.02 -19.87 -6.57
C LEU A 89 -16.99 -20.19 -7.65
N ALA A 90 -17.35 -20.00 -8.92
CA ALA A 90 -16.42 -20.17 -10.04
C ALA A 90 -15.24 -19.20 -9.93
N LEU A 91 -15.52 -17.92 -9.65
CA LEU A 91 -14.51 -16.88 -9.47
C LEU A 91 -13.55 -17.20 -8.31
N GLN A 92 -14.09 -17.56 -7.15
CA GLN A 92 -13.30 -17.96 -5.99
C GLN A 92 -12.40 -19.16 -6.30
N LYS A 93 -12.92 -20.14 -7.05
CA LYS A 93 -12.18 -21.34 -7.45
C LYS A 93 -11.01 -20.97 -8.37
N THR A 94 -11.25 -20.17 -9.40
CA THR A 94 -10.23 -19.71 -10.35
C THR A 94 -9.06 -19.00 -9.63
N ILE A 95 -9.36 -18.07 -8.72
CA ILE A 95 -8.34 -17.32 -7.98
C ILE A 95 -7.54 -18.24 -7.03
N MET A 96 -8.19 -19.23 -6.42
CA MET A 96 -7.54 -20.19 -5.53
C MET A 96 -6.64 -21.17 -6.29
N GLU A 97 -6.96 -21.52 -7.54
CA GLU A 97 -6.22 -22.49 -8.36
C GLU A 97 -5.06 -21.85 -9.12
N GLN A 98 -5.24 -20.64 -9.64
CA GLN A 98 -4.23 -19.94 -10.44
C GLN A 98 -3.28 -19.07 -9.59
N GLY A 99 -3.66 -18.81 -8.33
CA GLY A 99 -3.01 -17.80 -7.51
C GLY A 99 -3.27 -16.39 -8.03
N LEU A 100 -2.88 -15.37 -7.26
CA LEU A 100 -2.92 -13.98 -7.75
C LEU A 100 -1.73 -13.65 -8.69
N ASP A 101 -0.73 -14.54 -8.77
CA ASP A 101 0.53 -14.29 -9.47
C ASP A 101 0.46 -14.54 -10.99
N GLN A 102 -0.44 -15.40 -11.47
CA GLN A 102 -0.59 -15.68 -12.91
C GLN A 102 -1.55 -14.74 -13.65
N GLY A 103 -2.03 -13.72 -12.97
CA GLY A 103 -2.99 -12.79 -13.52
C GLY A 103 -3.93 -12.36 -12.42
N MET A 104 -3.45 -11.43 -11.60
CA MET A 104 -4.29 -10.70 -10.67
C MET A 104 -5.53 -10.28 -11.47
N PRO A 105 -6.74 -10.75 -11.13
CA PRO A 105 -7.89 -10.48 -11.96
C PRO A 105 -8.02 -8.98 -12.17
N GLU A 106 -8.30 -8.55 -13.39
CA GLU A 106 -8.24 -7.13 -13.81
C GLU A 106 -8.96 -6.18 -12.82
N TYR A 107 -10.04 -6.65 -12.21
CA TYR A 107 -10.80 -5.92 -11.22
C TYR A 107 -10.05 -5.73 -9.88
N VAL A 108 -9.25 -6.70 -9.40
CA VAL A 108 -8.43 -6.54 -8.18
C VAL A 108 -7.37 -5.49 -8.45
N TYR A 109 -6.78 -5.53 -9.63
CA TYR A 109 -5.84 -4.50 -10.07
C TYR A 109 -6.50 -3.12 -10.11
N LYS A 110 -7.71 -3.00 -10.69
CA LYS A 110 -8.48 -1.74 -10.70
C LYS A 110 -8.77 -1.23 -9.29
N ASP A 111 -9.21 -2.09 -8.38
CA ASP A 111 -9.48 -1.72 -6.99
C ASP A 111 -8.22 -1.24 -6.27
N LEU A 112 -7.07 -1.90 -6.52
CA LEU A 112 -5.77 -1.48 -5.98
C LEU A 112 -5.30 -0.15 -6.55
N MET A 113 -5.48 0.08 -7.85
CA MET A 113 -5.14 1.36 -8.47
C MET A 113 -6.05 2.48 -7.94
N ALA A 114 -7.35 2.23 -7.77
CA ALA A 114 -8.27 3.18 -7.15
C ALA A 114 -7.87 3.48 -5.70
N THR A 115 -7.48 2.45 -4.94
CA THR A 115 -6.95 2.62 -3.58
C THR A 115 -5.67 3.44 -3.58
N ARG A 116 -4.73 3.15 -4.49
CA ARG A 116 -3.49 3.91 -4.68
C ARG A 116 -3.78 5.39 -4.94
N ALA A 117 -4.71 5.70 -5.84
CA ALA A 117 -5.10 7.07 -6.16
C ALA A 117 -5.74 7.82 -4.97
N SER A 118 -6.33 7.09 -4.02
CA SER A 118 -6.95 7.68 -2.82
C SER A 118 -5.97 7.96 -1.68
N ILE A 119 -4.75 7.43 -1.75
CA ILE A 119 -3.74 7.60 -0.69
C ILE A 119 -2.96 8.88 -0.96
N GLY A 120 -2.71 9.65 0.09
CA GLY A 120 -1.75 10.74 0.05
C GLY A 120 -0.42 10.31 0.67
N VAL A 121 0.69 10.66 0.03
CA VAL A 121 2.05 10.40 0.54
C VAL A 121 2.60 11.64 1.23
N PHE A 122 3.12 11.42 2.44
CA PHE A 122 3.73 12.45 3.27
C PHE A 122 5.17 12.03 3.60
N SER A 123 6.13 12.64 2.92
CA SER A 123 7.56 12.39 3.12
C SER A 123 8.21 13.53 3.90
N MET A 124 9.10 13.16 4.84
CA MET A 124 9.91 14.08 5.65
C MET A 124 11.28 13.45 5.90
N THR A 125 12.28 14.27 6.21
CA THR A 125 13.64 13.83 6.50
C THR A 125 14.17 14.48 7.77
N GLU A 126 15.05 13.77 8.49
CA GLU A 126 15.78 14.34 9.62
C GLU A 126 16.96 15.22 9.17
N ASP A 127 17.45 15.01 7.94
CA ASP A 127 18.57 15.76 7.38
C ASP A 127 18.07 17.02 6.67
N ARG A 128 18.43 18.17 7.26
CA ARG A 128 18.06 19.47 6.73
C ARG A 128 18.64 19.73 5.32
N GLU A 129 19.76 19.13 4.97
CA GLU A 129 20.42 19.41 3.70
C GLU A 129 20.05 18.39 2.61
N ASN A 130 19.20 17.41 2.95
CA ASN A 130 18.69 16.41 2.00
C ASN A 130 17.52 16.98 1.16
N ILE A 131 17.85 17.99 0.36
CA ILE A 131 16.96 18.60 -0.62
C ILE A 131 17.03 17.73 -1.88
N LEU A 132 16.12 16.76 -1.99
CA LEU A 132 15.88 15.98 -3.22
C LEU A 132 15.26 16.85 -4.32
#